data_AF-A0A3B3CNS3-F1
#
_entry.id   AF-A0A3B3CNS3-F1
#
_cell.length_a   1.000
_cell.length_b   1.000
_cell.length_c   1.000
_cell.angle_alpha   90.00
_cell.angle_beta   90.00
_cell.angle_gamma   90.00
#
_symmetry.space_group_name_H-M   'P 1'
#
loop_
_entity.id
_entity.type
_entity.pdbx_description
1 polymer ?
#
loop_
_entity_poly.entity_id
_entity_poly.type
_entity_poly.pdbx_seq_one_letter_code
_entity_poly.pdbx_strand_id
1 'polypeptide(L)'
;MASDESEKYDESCIFCLIAKNQDEETEVIKQNEELVCFRDICPAAPHHYLVIPREHIHSCCSLKHVLLLRMTSMGRAVLKEQGITNMEEVRLGFHQPPFISVGHLHLHVLAPVRQISTCFEYKFTPETDSFVTVSTDGLIYYVLVFSIRHIVKTVTSYFLIILERTLVLYTKLLTSLVICFLPLLHNKSLSIAGGIFKEETTENCSTYWDQVYFWKMFRTTLKRNVSLKQNCVFVSSECTA
;
A
#
# COMPACT_ATOMS: atom_id res chain seq x y z
N MET A 1 9.83 -15.22 36.51
CA MET A 1 9.38 -14.00 35.84
C MET A 1 8.21 -14.41 34.98
N ALA A 2 6.98 -14.16 35.43
CA ALA A 2 5.79 -14.36 34.59
C ALA A 2 5.81 -13.23 33.56
N SER A 3 6.26 -13.54 32.35
CA SER A 3 6.12 -12.62 31.23
C SER A 3 4.64 -12.45 30.94
N ASP A 4 4.23 -11.20 30.85
CA ASP A 4 2.91 -10.68 30.51
C ASP A 4 2.23 -11.49 29.39
N GLU A 5 1.24 -12.32 29.77
CA GLU A 5 0.43 -13.13 28.83
C GLU A 5 -0.55 -12.26 28.02
N SER A 6 -0.70 -10.97 28.37
CA SER A 6 -1.75 -10.10 27.82
C SER A 6 -1.47 -9.58 26.41
N GLU A 7 -0.22 -9.62 25.93
CA GLU A 7 0.12 -9.21 24.56
C GLU A 7 -0.06 -10.32 23.51
N LYS A 8 -0.30 -11.57 23.93
CA LYS A 8 -0.31 -12.72 23.00
C LYS A 8 -1.66 -12.97 22.33
N TYR A 9 -2.72 -12.31 22.77
CA TYR A 9 -4.09 -12.65 22.40
C TYR A 9 -5.02 -11.44 22.51
N ASP A 10 -5.95 -11.32 21.56
CA ASP A 10 -6.97 -10.27 21.52
C ASP A 10 -8.37 -10.90 21.57
N GLU A 11 -9.14 -10.63 22.63
CA GLU A 11 -10.52 -11.13 22.83
C GLU A 11 -11.49 -10.62 21.76
N SER A 12 -11.20 -9.48 21.12
CA SER A 12 -12.04 -8.91 20.07
C SER A 12 -11.75 -9.49 18.68
N CYS A 13 -10.68 -10.27 18.53
CA CYS A 13 -10.28 -10.83 17.25
C CYS A 13 -10.91 -12.22 17.02
N ILE A 14 -11.68 -12.35 15.94
CA ILE A 14 -12.34 -13.63 15.59
C ILE A 14 -11.33 -14.77 15.37
N PHE A 15 -10.15 -14.50 14.79
CA PHE A 15 -9.13 -15.54 14.59
C PHE A 15 -8.45 -15.94 15.90
N CYS A 16 -8.38 -15.05 16.89
CA CYS A 16 -8.00 -15.40 18.25
C CYS A 16 -9.03 -16.34 18.89
N LEU A 17 -10.33 -16.06 18.75
CA LEU A 17 -11.39 -16.94 19.24
C LEU A 17 -11.30 -18.35 18.60
N ILE A 18 -11.13 -18.43 17.28
CA ILE A 18 -10.87 -19.69 16.56
C ILE A 18 -9.62 -20.38 17.11
N ALA A 19 -8.53 -19.64 17.28
CA ALA A 19 -7.27 -20.19 17.80
C ALA A 19 -7.37 -20.69 19.25
N LYS A 20 -8.41 -20.31 20.02
CA LYS A 20 -8.70 -20.83 21.36
C LYS A 20 -9.79 -21.91 21.37
N ASN A 21 -10.31 -22.32 20.20
CA ASN A 21 -11.47 -23.19 20.07
C ASN A 21 -12.73 -22.62 20.77
N GLN A 22 -12.90 -21.30 20.72
CA GLN A 22 -14.07 -20.60 21.28
C GLN A 22 -15.13 -20.27 20.21
N ASP A 23 -14.84 -20.57 18.95
CA ASP A 23 -15.77 -20.48 17.84
C ASP A 23 -16.21 -21.90 17.43
N GLU A 24 -17.48 -22.22 17.61
CA GLU A 24 -18.02 -23.57 17.35
C GLU A 24 -18.42 -23.78 15.88
N GLU A 25 -18.53 -22.71 15.09
CA GLU A 25 -18.95 -22.77 13.68
C GLU A 25 -17.78 -23.09 12.74
N THR A 26 -16.54 -22.79 13.13
CA THR A 26 -15.36 -23.00 12.30
C THR A 26 -14.98 -24.48 12.16
N GLU A 27 -14.92 -24.97 10.92
CA GLU A 27 -14.38 -26.28 10.58
C GLU A 27 -12.84 -26.28 10.67
N VAL A 28 -12.31 -26.68 11.83
CA VAL A 28 -10.87 -26.87 12.03
C VAL A 28 -10.42 -28.16 11.37
N ILE A 29 -9.51 -28.05 10.39
CA ILE A 29 -8.98 -29.18 9.62
C ILE A 29 -7.77 -29.79 10.31
N LYS A 30 -6.89 -28.96 10.86
CA LYS A 30 -5.66 -29.40 11.52
C LYS A 30 -5.18 -28.36 12.52
N GLN A 31 -4.69 -28.79 13.68
CA GLN A 31 -4.11 -27.87 14.65
C GLN A 31 -2.99 -28.53 15.46
N ASN A 32 -2.09 -27.72 16.01
CA ASN A 32 -1.09 -28.13 16.98
C ASN A 32 -0.92 -27.04 18.05
N GLU A 33 0.16 -27.12 18.84
CA GLU A 33 0.46 -26.18 19.94
C GLU A 33 0.70 -24.73 19.48
N GLU A 34 1.09 -24.51 18.22
CA GLU A 34 1.48 -23.19 17.69
C GLU A 34 0.51 -22.65 16.64
N LEU A 35 -0.10 -23.52 15.84
CA LEU A 35 -0.84 -23.18 14.62
C LEU A 35 -2.21 -23.87 14.57
N VAL A 36 -3.15 -23.20 13.90
CA VAL A 36 -4.48 -23.73 13.57
C VAL A 36 -4.73 -23.54 12.08
N CYS A 37 -5.25 -24.57 11.43
CA CYS A 37 -5.67 -24.57 10.03
C CYS A 37 -7.15 -24.91 9.93
N PHE A 38 -7.92 -24.04 9.29
CA PHE A 38 -9.37 -24.18 9.17
C PHE A 38 -9.85 -23.76 7.78
N ARG A 39 -11.07 -24.15 7.41
CA ARG A 39 -11.68 -23.77 6.13
C ARG A 39 -12.11 -22.30 6.14
N ASP A 40 -11.80 -21.59 5.06
CA ASP A 40 -12.31 -20.22 4.88
C ASP A 40 -13.84 -20.25 4.69
N ILE A 41 -14.56 -19.40 5.41
CA ILE A 41 -16.03 -19.31 5.35
C ILE A 41 -16.53 -18.90 3.96
N CYS A 42 -15.73 -18.14 3.20
CA CYS A 42 -16.00 -17.73 1.84
C CYS A 42 -14.90 -18.26 0.90
N PRO A 43 -14.93 -19.57 0.57
CA PRO A 43 -13.85 -20.20 -0.17
C PRO A 43 -13.76 -19.65 -1.60
N ALA A 44 -12.57 -19.21 -1.98
CA ALA A 44 -12.30 -18.70 -3.34
C ALA A 44 -11.91 -19.80 -4.32
N ALA A 45 -11.52 -20.97 -3.83
CA ALA A 45 -11.20 -22.18 -4.58
C ALA A 45 -11.79 -23.40 -3.83
N PRO A 46 -11.94 -24.58 -4.47
CA PRO A 46 -12.48 -25.79 -3.83
C PRO A 46 -11.77 -26.15 -2.52
N HIS A 47 -10.46 -25.95 -2.47
CA HIS A 47 -9.65 -26.00 -1.25
C HIS A 47 -9.18 -24.58 -0.95
N HIS A 48 -9.85 -23.90 -0.03
CA HIS A 48 -9.41 -22.62 0.52
C HIS A 48 -9.34 -22.75 2.04
N TYR A 49 -8.12 -22.81 2.56
CA TYR A 49 -7.85 -22.91 3.99
C TYR A 49 -7.04 -21.71 4.47
N LEU A 50 -7.18 -21.41 5.75
CA LEU A 50 -6.41 -20.39 6.45
C LEU A 50 -5.55 -21.08 7.50
N VAL A 51 -4.24 -20.83 7.49
CA VAL A 51 -3.34 -21.22 8.58
C VAL A 51 -3.03 -19.98 9.40
N ILE A 52 -3.28 -20.03 10.71
CA ILE A 52 -3.04 -18.94 11.65
C ILE A 52 -2.12 -19.39 12.80
N PRO A 53 -1.27 -18.52 13.36
CA PRO A 53 -0.68 -18.75 14.66
C PRO A 53 -1.70 -18.59 15.78
N ARG A 54 -1.48 -19.28 16.90
CA ARG A 54 -2.24 -19.06 18.14
C ARG A 54 -1.93 -17.73 18.79
N GLU A 55 -0.70 -17.26 18.63
CA GLU A 55 -0.29 -15.91 19.02
C GLU A 55 -0.90 -14.87 18.08
N HIS A 56 -1.43 -13.80 18.65
CA HIS A 56 -1.95 -12.68 17.87
C HIS A 56 -0.81 -11.90 17.23
N ILE A 57 -0.62 -12.08 15.92
CA ILE A 57 0.31 -11.30 15.10
C ILE A 57 -0.54 -10.54 14.10
N HIS A 58 -0.47 -9.21 14.07
CA HIS A 58 -1.43 -8.41 13.28
C HIS A 58 -1.43 -8.75 11.77
N SER A 59 -0.26 -8.91 11.15
CA SER A 59 -0.16 -9.17 9.70
C SER A 59 1.18 -9.78 9.30
N CYS A 60 1.34 -10.09 8.00
CA CYS A 60 2.58 -10.63 7.46
C CYS A 60 3.77 -9.64 7.51
N CYS A 61 3.53 -8.36 7.82
CA CYS A 61 4.60 -7.36 7.99
C CYS A 61 5.51 -7.68 9.20
N SER A 62 5.00 -8.40 10.20
CA SER A 62 5.74 -8.82 11.40
C SER A 62 6.11 -10.31 11.35
N LEU A 63 5.94 -10.96 10.21
CA LEU A 63 6.13 -12.40 10.06
C LEU A 63 7.62 -12.78 10.15
N LYS A 64 7.92 -13.67 11.10
CA LYS A 64 9.25 -14.26 11.26
C LYS A 64 9.44 -15.41 10.28
N HIS A 65 10.66 -15.54 9.78
CA HIS A 65 11.04 -16.57 8.80
C HIS A 65 10.70 -18.00 9.26
N VAL A 66 10.99 -18.34 10.52
CA VAL A 66 10.72 -19.69 11.07
C VAL A 66 9.22 -20.00 11.09
N LEU A 67 8.39 -19.02 11.46
CA LEU A 67 6.94 -19.17 11.49
C LEU A 67 6.37 -19.37 10.08
N LEU A 68 6.88 -18.61 9.09
CA LEU A 68 6.51 -18.77 7.68
C LEU A 68 6.69 -20.22 7.19
N LEU A 69 7.84 -20.83 7.51
CA LEU A 69 8.11 -22.22 7.12
C LEU A 69 7.12 -23.20 7.75
N ARG A 70 6.80 -23.01 9.04
CA ARG A 70 5.86 -23.88 9.77
C ARG A 70 4.44 -23.75 9.23
N MET A 71 3.97 -22.52 8.99
CA MET A 71 2.65 -22.26 8.40
C MET A 71 2.53 -22.88 7.00
N THR A 72 3.56 -22.69 6.17
CA THR A 72 3.63 -23.27 4.81
C THR A 72 3.63 -24.80 4.85
N SER A 73 4.39 -25.39 5.79
CA SER A 73 4.44 -26.84 5.98
C SER A 73 3.06 -27.40 6.37
N MET A 74 2.37 -26.76 7.31
CA MET A 74 1.02 -27.15 7.73
C MET A 74 0.03 -27.06 6.55
N GLY A 75 0.00 -25.94 5.81
CA GLY A 75 -0.90 -25.76 4.67
C GLY A 75 -0.69 -26.83 3.58
N ARG A 76 0.57 -27.13 3.23
CA ARG A 76 0.89 -28.20 2.27
C ARG A 76 0.52 -29.59 2.78
N ALA A 77 0.70 -29.86 4.08
CA ALA A 77 0.31 -31.13 4.67
C ALA A 77 -1.21 -31.33 4.59
N VAL A 78 -1.99 -30.30 4.92
CA VAL A 78 -3.46 -30.33 4.80
C VAL A 78 -3.89 -30.60 3.36
N LEU A 79 -3.30 -29.93 2.37
CA LEU A 79 -3.64 -30.20 0.96
C LEU A 79 -3.35 -31.66 0.55
N LYS A 80 -2.23 -32.24 0.98
CA LYS A 80 -1.91 -33.65 0.72
C LYS A 80 -2.91 -34.60 1.37
N GLU A 81 -3.29 -34.32 2.61
CA GLU A 81 -4.31 -35.10 3.35
C GLU A 81 -5.69 -35.03 2.66
N GLN A 82 -5.98 -33.93 1.97
CA GLN A 82 -7.20 -33.72 1.17
C GLN A 82 -7.08 -34.27 -0.27
N GLY A 83 -6.02 -35.01 -0.60
CA GLY A 83 -5.85 -35.68 -1.89
C GLY A 83 -5.24 -34.81 -2.99
N ILE A 84 -4.81 -33.58 -2.70
CA ILE A 84 -4.12 -32.72 -3.68
C ILE A 84 -2.66 -33.16 -3.78
N THR A 85 -2.35 -33.85 -4.88
CA THR A 85 -1.00 -34.34 -5.18
C THR A 85 -0.22 -33.39 -6.11
N ASN A 86 -0.93 -32.66 -6.99
CA ASN A 86 -0.32 -31.69 -7.88
C ASN A 86 -0.03 -30.37 -7.14
N MET A 87 1.21 -30.19 -6.69
CA MET A 87 1.66 -29.00 -5.97
C MET A 87 1.89 -27.77 -6.87
N GLU A 88 1.84 -27.93 -8.20
CA GLU A 88 1.95 -26.83 -9.16
C GLU A 88 0.64 -26.01 -9.21
N GLU A 89 -0.50 -26.63 -8.89
CA GLU A 89 -1.80 -25.96 -8.81
C GLU A 89 -2.09 -25.39 -7.41
N VAL A 90 -1.06 -25.18 -6.58
CA VAL A 90 -1.20 -24.65 -5.22
C VAL A 90 -0.71 -23.21 -5.16
N ARG A 91 -1.53 -22.34 -4.56
CA ARG A 91 -1.16 -20.96 -4.24
C ARG A 91 -1.19 -20.74 -2.74
N LEU A 92 -0.04 -20.35 -2.21
CA LEU A 92 0.13 -19.96 -0.81
C LEU A 92 0.46 -18.48 -0.78
N GLY A 93 -0.14 -17.71 0.13
CA GLY A 93 0.18 -16.29 0.23
C GLY A 93 -0.54 -15.55 1.34
N PHE A 94 -0.15 -14.29 1.53
CA PHE A 94 -0.71 -13.40 2.53
C PHE A 94 -1.26 -12.15 1.86
N HIS A 95 -2.43 -11.68 2.31
CA HIS A 95 -2.82 -10.31 2.05
C HIS A 95 -2.00 -9.33 2.90
N GLN A 96 -1.72 -8.14 2.36
CA GLN A 96 -1.00 -7.08 3.09
C GLN A 96 -1.96 -5.95 3.47
N PRO A 97 -1.76 -5.27 4.62
CA PRO A 97 -2.48 -4.04 4.92
C PRO A 97 -2.32 -3.00 3.78
N PRO A 98 -3.37 -2.25 3.41
CA PRO A 98 -4.71 -2.21 4.01
C PRO A 98 -5.71 -3.24 3.44
N PHE A 99 -5.25 -4.26 2.70
CA PHE A 99 -6.08 -5.25 1.99
C PHE A 99 -6.37 -6.53 2.81
N ILE A 100 -6.22 -6.48 4.14
CA ILE A 100 -6.60 -7.58 5.03
C ILE A 100 -8.04 -7.39 5.53
N SER A 101 -8.81 -8.46 5.58
CA SER A 101 -10.16 -8.45 6.18
C SER A 101 -10.12 -8.63 7.71
N VAL A 102 -9.16 -9.41 8.21
CA VAL A 102 -8.96 -9.69 9.64
C VAL A 102 -7.53 -9.35 10.03
N GLY A 103 -7.38 -8.56 11.11
CA GLY A 103 -6.11 -8.11 11.68
C GLY A 103 -5.36 -9.18 12.48
N HIS A 104 -5.28 -10.41 11.96
CA HIS A 104 -4.56 -11.53 12.55
C HIS A 104 -3.92 -12.32 11.43
N LEU A 105 -2.63 -12.62 11.54
CA LEU A 105 -1.81 -13.24 10.51
C LEU A 105 -2.44 -14.55 10.02
N HIS A 106 -2.79 -14.60 8.74
CA HIS A 106 -3.38 -15.79 8.12
C HIS A 106 -2.73 -16.06 6.76
N LEU A 107 -2.21 -17.27 6.60
CA LEU A 107 -1.72 -17.77 5.32
C LEU A 107 -2.91 -18.36 4.56
N HIS A 108 -3.20 -17.83 3.38
CA HIS A 108 -4.12 -18.46 2.44
C HIS A 108 -3.48 -19.67 1.80
N VAL A 109 -4.23 -20.78 1.79
CA VAL A 109 -3.86 -22.05 1.18
C VAL A 109 -4.93 -22.38 0.13
N LEU A 110 -4.61 -22.18 -1.14
CA LEU A 110 -5.55 -22.28 -2.26
C LEU A 110 -5.16 -23.44 -3.19
N ALA A 111 -6.14 -24.29 -3.54
CA ALA A 111 -6.00 -25.28 -4.61
C ALA A 111 -7.36 -25.71 -5.20
N PRO A 112 -7.41 -26.15 -6.47
CA PRO A 112 -6.43 -25.84 -7.51
C PRO A 112 -6.56 -24.38 -7.98
N VAL A 113 -5.44 -23.73 -8.31
CA VAL A 113 -5.40 -22.33 -8.76
C VAL A 113 -6.33 -22.04 -9.94
N ARG A 114 -6.45 -22.96 -10.90
CA ARG A 114 -7.31 -22.79 -12.09
C ARG A 114 -8.81 -22.75 -11.76
N GLN A 115 -9.19 -23.10 -10.54
CA GLN A 115 -10.57 -23.06 -10.05
C GLN A 115 -10.77 -21.94 -9.02
N ILE A 116 -9.87 -20.96 -8.95
CA ILE A 116 -10.16 -19.72 -8.23
C ILE A 116 -11.31 -19.02 -8.94
N SER A 117 -12.34 -18.65 -8.19
CA SER A 117 -13.53 -18.01 -8.76
C SER A 117 -13.18 -16.65 -9.35
N THR A 118 -13.83 -16.32 -10.47
CA THR A 118 -13.60 -15.05 -11.19
C THR A 118 -13.89 -13.82 -10.32
N CYS A 119 -14.83 -13.91 -9.38
CA CYS A 119 -15.16 -12.81 -8.47
C CYS A 119 -14.09 -12.58 -7.39
N PHE A 120 -13.24 -13.55 -7.09
CA PHE A 120 -12.17 -13.42 -6.10
C PHE A 120 -10.77 -13.40 -6.69
N GLU A 121 -10.62 -13.71 -7.98
CA GLU A 121 -9.34 -13.81 -8.67
C GLU A 121 -8.44 -12.59 -8.40
N TYR A 122 -8.99 -11.37 -8.48
CA TYR A 122 -8.25 -10.13 -8.27
C TYR A 122 -7.59 -10.02 -6.89
N LYS A 123 -8.13 -10.70 -5.86
CA LYS A 123 -7.55 -10.71 -4.51
C LYS A 123 -6.29 -11.56 -4.47
N PHE A 124 -6.25 -12.66 -5.22
CA PHE A 124 -5.21 -13.69 -5.14
C PHE A 124 -4.24 -13.65 -6.33
N THR A 125 -4.18 -12.52 -7.02
CA THR A 125 -3.24 -12.28 -8.12
C THR A 125 -1.81 -12.18 -7.56
N PRO A 126 -0.90 -13.08 -7.97
CA PRO A 126 0.51 -13.01 -7.56
C PRO A 126 1.17 -11.69 -7.94
N GLU A 127 2.25 -11.35 -7.23
CA GLU A 127 3.11 -10.20 -7.54
C GLU A 127 2.42 -8.82 -7.47
N THR A 128 1.28 -8.74 -6.78
CA THR A 128 0.56 -7.50 -6.50
C THR A 128 0.93 -6.94 -5.13
N ASP A 129 0.72 -5.63 -4.93
CA ASP A 129 0.88 -5.00 -3.61
C ASP A 129 -0.17 -5.51 -2.59
N SER A 130 -1.23 -6.20 -3.05
CA SER A 130 -2.29 -6.75 -2.20
C SER A 130 -2.08 -8.20 -1.75
N PHE A 131 -1.32 -9.01 -2.51
CA PHE A 131 -1.14 -10.44 -2.22
C PHE A 131 0.29 -10.91 -2.47
N VAL A 132 0.95 -11.31 -1.39
CA VAL A 132 2.34 -11.79 -1.44
C VAL A 132 2.35 -13.31 -1.44
N THR A 133 2.72 -13.86 -2.60
CA THR A 133 2.87 -15.31 -2.79
C THR A 133 4.08 -15.87 -2.05
N VAL A 134 3.91 -17.06 -1.46
CA VAL A 134 4.99 -17.86 -0.88
C VAL A 134 5.43 -18.91 -1.90
N SER A 135 6.66 -18.80 -2.41
CA SER A 135 7.23 -19.75 -3.37
C SER A 135 7.63 -21.08 -2.70
N THR A 136 7.60 -22.17 -3.48
CA THR A 136 8.11 -23.52 -3.13
C THR A 136 9.61 -23.53 -2.83
N ASP A 137 10.37 -22.64 -3.45
CA ASP A 137 11.84 -22.57 -3.35
C ASP A 137 12.25 -21.69 -2.16
N GLY A 138 11.59 -21.90 -1.03
CA GLY A 138 11.47 -20.97 0.08
C GLY A 138 12.76 -20.26 0.50
N LEU A 139 12.56 -19.10 1.14
CA LEU A 139 13.49 -18.35 1.99
C LEU A 139 14.06 -17.02 1.45
N ILE A 140 14.52 -16.91 0.20
CA ILE A 140 15.39 -15.77 -0.17
C ILE A 140 14.62 -14.53 -0.65
N TYR A 141 13.52 -14.68 -1.38
CA TYR A 141 12.86 -13.54 -2.03
C TYR A 141 12.06 -12.65 -1.06
N TYR A 142 11.41 -13.24 -0.05
CA TYR A 142 10.46 -12.54 0.81
C TYR A 142 11.11 -11.44 1.67
N VAL A 143 12.26 -11.72 2.29
CA VAL A 143 12.97 -10.73 3.14
C VAL A 143 13.79 -9.75 2.29
N LEU A 144 14.49 -10.26 1.27
CA LEU A 144 15.43 -9.46 0.49
C LEU A 144 14.68 -8.45 -0.41
N VAL A 145 13.63 -8.90 -1.12
CA VAL A 145 12.88 -8.01 -2.02
C VAL A 145 11.96 -7.07 -1.25
N PHE A 146 11.42 -7.46 -0.09
CA PHE A 146 10.64 -6.54 0.74
C PHE A 146 11.52 -5.42 1.31
N SER A 147 12.70 -5.76 1.85
CA SER A 147 13.66 -4.76 2.32
C SER A 147 14.11 -3.86 1.17
N ILE A 148 14.46 -4.41 0.01
CA ILE A 148 14.91 -3.62 -1.14
C ILE A 148 13.78 -2.78 -1.73
N ARG A 149 12.56 -3.30 -1.93
CA ARG A 149 11.42 -2.50 -2.43
C ARG A 149 11.05 -1.39 -1.45
N HIS A 150 11.07 -1.65 -0.15
CA HIS A 150 10.84 -0.61 0.86
C HIS A 150 11.93 0.45 0.83
N ILE A 151 13.21 0.05 0.78
CA ILE A 151 14.35 0.97 0.68
C ILE A 151 14.24 1.80 -0.61
N VAL A 152 13.98 1.18 -1.76
CA VAL A 152 13.84 1.88 -3.04
C VAL A 152 12.66 2.85 -3.01
N LYS A 153 11.47 2.44 -2.53
CA LYS A 153 10.30 3.34 -2.40
C LYS A 153 10.60 4.51 -1.45
N THR A 154 11.31 4.25 -0.35
CA THR A 154 11.69 5.27 0.62
C THR A 154 12.70 6.25 0.01
N VAL A 155 13.83 5.74 -0.51
CA VAL A 155 14.90 6.55 -1.13
C VAL A 155 14.38 7.37 -2.30
N THR A 156 13.55 6.79 -3.18
CA THR A 156 12.95 7.52 -4.30
C THR A 156 11.99 8.61 -3.81
N SER A 157 11.18 8.36 -2.79
CA SER A 157 10.31 9.38 -2.20
C SER A 157 11.11 10.52 -1.57
N TYR A 158 12.13 10.22 -0.75
CA TYR A 158 13.03 11.23 -0.18
C TYR A 158 13.76 12.04 -1.27
N PHE A 159 14.24 11.37 -2.32
CA PHE A 159 14.89 12.04 -3.45
C PHE A 159 13.95 13.00 -4.18
N LEU A 160 12.71 12.58 -4.46
CA LEU A 160 11.69 13.43 -5.08
C LEU A 160 11.34 14.64 -4.21
N ILE A 161 11.21 14.47 -2.89
CA ILE A 161 10.96 15.57 -1.95
C ILE A 161 12.12 16.58 -1.96
N ILE A 162 13.36 16.10 -1.95
CA ILE A 162 14.55 16.97 -2.01
C ILE A 162 14.60 17.71 -3.34
N LEU A 163 14.35 17.02 -4.45
CA LEU A 163 14.35 17.62 -5.79
C LEU A 163 13.28 18.72 -5.90
N GLU A 164 12.06 18.45 -5.43
CA GLU A 164 10.96 19.42 -5.44
C GLU A 164 11.30 20.66 -4.59
N ARG A 165 11.82 20.47 -3.37
CA ARG A 165 12.24 21.58 -2.50
C ARG A 165 13.38 22.40 -3.11
N THR A 166 14.35 21.73 -3.74
CA THR A 166 15.49 22.40 -4.38
C THR A 166 15.03 23.21 -5.59
N LEU A 167 14.12 22.67 -6.41
CA LEU A 167 13.54 23.38 -7.55
C LEU A 167 12.73 24.61 -7.11
N VAL A 168 11.97 24.51 -6.01
CA VAL A 168 11.25 25.65 -5.42
C VAL A 168 12.23 26.72 -4.90
N LEU A 169 13.35 26.34 -4.29
CA LEU A 169 14.37 27.29 -3.85
C LEU A 169 15.06 27.96 -5.04
N TYR A 170 15.41 27.19 -6.06
CA TYR A 170 16.05 27.69 -7.27
C TYR A 170 15.14 28.66 -8.05
N THR A 171 13.86 28.34 -8.19
CA THR A 171 12.88 29.24 -8.82
C THR A 171 12.67 30.53 -8.01
N LYS A 172 12.67 30.48 -6.68
CA LYS A 172 12.66 31.67 -5.82
C LYS A 172 13.92 32.52 -5.97
N LEU A 173 15.09 31.90 -6.05
CA LEU A 173 16.35 32.61 -6.23
C LEU A 173 16.41 33.28 -7.61
N LEU A 174 16.06 32.55 -8.67
CA LEU A 174 16.00 33.11 -10.02
C LEU A 174 14.99 34.24 -10.14
N THR A 175 13.78 34.09 -9.59
CA THR A 175 12.78 35.18 -9.61
C THR A 175 13.26 36.40 -8.83
N SER A 176 13.92 36.21 -7.68
CA SER A 176 14.54 37.32 -6.94
C SER A 176 15.66 38.01 -7.72
N LEU A 177 16.54 37.25 -8.38
CA LEU A 177 17.60 37.80 -9.23
C LEU A 177 17.02 38.57 -10.41
N VAL A 178 16.02 38.02 -11.08
CA VAL A 178 15.31 38.71 -12.17
C VAL A 178 14.71 40.02 -11.65
N ILE A 179 13.97 40.02 -10.54
CA ILE A 179 13.35 41.23 -9.97
C ILE A 179 14.40 42.29 -9.58
N CYS A 180 15.52 41.89 -8.96
CA CYS A 180 16.54 42.84 -8.50
C CYS A 180 17.41 43.40 -9.64
N PHE A 181 17.66 42.63 -10.70
CA PHE A 181 18.59 43.01 -11.76
C PHE A 181 17.91 43.49 -13.06
N LEU A 182 16.62 43.20 -13.30
CA LEU A 182 15.88 43.76 -14.45
C LEU A 182 15.93 45.30 -14.51
N PRO A 183 15.75 46.03 -13.39
CA PRO A 183 15.78 47.49 -13.40
C PRO A 183 17.17 48.07 -13.71
N LEU A 184 18.24 47.34 -13.37
CA LEU A 184 19.62 47.75 -13.65
C LEU A 184 19.98 47.63 -15.14
N LEU A 185 19.33 46.72 -15.86
CA LEU A 185 19.45 46.58 -17.31
C LEU A 185 18.60 47.60 -18.08
N HIS A 186 17.49 48.07 -17.49
CA HIS A 186 16.60 49.07 -18.10
C HIS A 186 17.09 50.53 -17.97
N ASN A 187 18.09 50.79 -17.10
CA ASN A 187 18.61 52.15 -16.89
C ASN A 187 19.69 52.60 -17.90
N LYS A 188 19.85 51.86 -19.01
CA LYS A 188 20.61 52.34 -20.18
C LYS A 188 19.66 52.87 -21.25
N SER A 189 18.89 53.92 -20.92
CA SER A 189 18.33 54.78 -21.95
C SER A 189 19.49 55.55 -22.59
N LEU A 190 19.80 55.22 -23.85
CA LEU A 190 20.68 55.99 -24.72
C LEU A 190 20.30 57.48 -24.65
N SER A 191 21.27 58.32 -24.30
CA SER A 191 21.20 59.75 -24.58
C SER A 191 21.31 59.96 -26.09
N ILE A 192 20.18 60.04 -26.79
CA ILE A 192 20.12 60.61 -28.13
C ILE A 192 19.48 61.99 -28.01
N ALA A 193 20.25 62.99 -28.38
CA ALA A 193 19.88 64.39 -28.38
C ALA A 193 18.73 64.67 -29.37
N GLY A 194 17.79 65.51 -28.93
CA GLY A 194 16.92 66.30 -29.81
C GLY A 194 15.59 65.65 -30.16
N GLY A 195 14.50 66.13 -29.55
CA GLY A 195 13.14 65.86 -30.01
C GLY A 195 12.09 66.03 -28.93
N ILE A 196 11.36 67.15 -28.99
CA ILE A 196 10.17 67.44 -28.20
C ILE A 196 9.12 66.35 -28.45
N PHE A 197 8.69 65.60 -27.43
CA PHE A 197 7.39 64.93 -27.45
C PHE A 197 6.78 64.86 -26.06
N LYS A 198 5.47 65.09 -26.04
CA LYS A 198 4.59 65.31 -24.88
C LYS A 198 4.50 64.10 -23.97
N GLU A 199 4.34 64.42 -22.70
CA GLU A 199 3.91 63.55 -21.60
C GLU A 199 2.56 62.91 -21.93
N GLU A 200 2.52 61.58 -22.01
CA GLU A 200 1.27 60.81 -22.09
C GLU A 200 1.31 59.68 -21.06
N THR A 201 0.17 59.52 -20.43
CA THR A 201 -0.07 58.92 -19.12
C THR A 201 0.11 57.41 -19.07
N THR A 202 0.46 56.95 -17.87
CA THR A 202 0.39 55.60 -17.33
C THR A 202 -0.74 54.73 -17.89
N GLU A 203 -0.41 53.63 -18.56
CA GLU A 203 -1.26 52.42 -18.63
C GLU A 203 -0.48 51.24 -19.24
N ASN A 204 0.14 50.41 -18.40
CA ASN A 204 0.21 48.97 -18.63
C ASN A 204 0.71 48.23 -17.38
N CYS A 205 -0.20 48.05 -16.42
CA CYS A 205 -0.04 47.10 -15.32
C CYS A 205 -1.06 45.98 -15.51
N SER A 206 -0.87 45.12 -16.53
CA SER A 206 -1.75 43.96 -16.76
C SER A 206 -1.03 42.61 -16.85
N THR A 207 0.30 42.53 -16.81
CA THR A 207 1.02 41.25 -16.93
C THR A 207 1.57 40.70 -15.62
N TYR A 208 1.36 41.37 -14.48
CA TYR A 208 1.87 40.91 -13.18
C TYR A 208 0.86 40.06 -12.38
N TRP A 209 -0.44 40.14 -12.72
CA TRP A 209 -1.49 39.41 -12.01
C TRP A 209 -1.66 37.96 -12.51
N ASP A 210 -1.28 37.64 -13.74
CA ASP A 210 -1.49 36.29 -14.30
C ASP A 210 -0.61 35.19 -13.68
N GLN A 211 0.59 35.51 -13.20
CA GLN A 211 1.48 34.50 -12.59
C GLN A 211 1.04 34.07 -11.18
N VAL A 212 0.41 34.98 -10.42
CA VAL A 212 -0.10 34.67 -9.07
C VAL A 212 -1.35 33.79 -9.13
N TYR A 213 -2.22 34.01 -10.12
CA TYR A 213 -3.40 33.17 -10.35
C TYR A 213 -3.03 31.78 -10.88
N PHE A 214 -2.00 31.66 -11.73
CA PHE A 214 -1.53 30.36 -12.23
C PHE A 214 -1.05 29.44 -11.09
N TRP A 215 -0.29 29.97 -10.12
CA TRP A 215 0.16 29.20 -8.95
C TRP A 215 -0.97 28.85 -7.98
N LYS A 216 -1.98 29.72 -7.85
CA LYS A 216 -3.17 29.46 -7.03
C LYS A 216 -4.04 28.37 -7.65
N MET A 217 -4.20 28.36 -8.98
CA MET A 217 -4.93 27.35 -9.74
C MET A 217 -4.21 25.98 -9.69
N PHE A 218 -2.89 25.95 -9.85
CA PHE A 218 -2.10 24.71 -9.79
C PHE A 218 -2.15 24.06 -8.40
N ARG A 219 -2.12 24.85 -7.32
CA ARG A 219 -2.30 24.35 -5.93
C ARG A 219 -3.69 23.76 -5.69
N THR A 220 -4.74 24.34 -6.25
CA THR A 220 -6.11 23.78 -6.14
C THR A 220 -6.27 22.49 -6.93
N THR A 221 -5.63 22.35 -8.09
CA THR A 221 -5.67 21.12 -8.91
C THR A 221 -4.90 19.97 -8.25
N LEU A 222 -3.74 20.26 -7.63
CA LEU A 222 -2.98 19.27 -6.85
C LEU A 222 -3.70 18.84 -5.56
N LYS A 223 -4.35 19.77 -4.82
CA LYS A 223 -5.16 19.41 -3.64
C LYS A 223 -6.41 18.60 -4.01
N ARG A 224 -7.05 18.86 -5.15
CA ARG A 224 -8.17 18.05 -5.65
C ARG A 224 -7.75 16.62 -6.02
N ASN A 225 -6.58 16.44 -6.63
CA ASN A 225 -6.07 15.11 -6.98
C ASN A 225 -5.60 14.27 -5.79
N VAL A 226 -5.23 14.90 -4.66
CA VAL A 226 -4.95 14.20 -3.40
C VAL A 226 -6.23 13.88 -2.63
N SER A 227 -7.26 14.73 -2.70
CA SER A 227 -8.56 14.49 -2.05
C SER A 227 -9.47 13.49 -2.80
N LEU A 228 -9.28 13.30 -4.11
CA LEU A 228 -10.07 12.36 -4.92
C LEU A 228 -9.69 10.87 -4.71
N LYS A 229 -8.69 10.56 -3.88
CA LYS A 229 -8.34 9.19 -3.49
C LYS A 229 -8.91 8.73 -2.13
N GLN A 230 -9.72 9.55 -1.47
CA GLN A 230 -10.23 9.23 -0.12
C GLN A 230 -11.76 9.18 0.04
N ASN A 231 -12.53 9.35 -1.04
CA ASN A 231 -13.99 9.20 -0.99
C ASN A 231 -14.48 8.14 -1.98
N CYS A 232 -14.26 6.86 -1.67
CA CYS A 232 -15.17 5.79 -2.11
C CYS A 232 -16.07 5.46 -0.91
N VAL A 233 -17.24 6.08 -0.89
CA VAL A 233 -18.33 5.71 0.01
C VAL A 233 -18.89 4.38 -0.48
N PHE A 234 -18.86 3.36 0.38
CA PHE A 234 -19.64 2.14 0.20
C PHE A 234 -21.12 2.52 0.21
N VAL A 235 -21.80 2.37 -0.92
CA VAL A 235 -23.27 2.28 -0.95
C VAL A 235 -23.61 0.81 -0.79
N SER A 236 -24.00 0.42 0.42
CA SER A 236 -24.73 -0.81 0.66
C SER A 236 -26.16 -0.62 0.14
N SER A 237 -26.48 -1.19 -1.02
CA SER A 237 -27.87 -1.44 -1.37
C SER A 237 -28.22 -2.86 -0.94
N GLU A 238 -29.02 -2.92 0.11
CA GLU A 238 -29.86 -4.05 0.46
C GLU A 238 -30.62 -4.55 -0.78
N CYS A 239 -30.62 -5.85 -1.02
CA CYS A 239 -31.66 -6.51 -1.77
C CYS A 239 -31.94 -7.85 -1.09
N THR A 240 -32.91 -7.82 -0.20
CA THR A 240 -33.64 -8.98 0.32
C THR A 240 -34.62 -9.51 -0.73
N ALA A 241 -34.89 -10.82 -0.60
CA ALA A 241 -35.86 -11.69 -1.28
C ALA A 241 -35.34 -12.41 -2.54
#